data_AF-A0A961VFB8-F1
#
_entry.id   AF-A0A961VFB8-F1
#
_cell.length_a   1.000
_cell.length_b   1.000
_cell.length_c   1.000
_cell.angle_alpha   90.00
_cell.angle_beta   90.00
_cell.angle_gamma   90.00
#
_symmetry.space_group_name_H-M   'P 1'
#
loop_
_entity.id
_entity.type
_entity.pdbx_description
1 polymer ?
#
loop_
_entity_poly.entity_id
_entity_poly.type
_entity_poly.pdbx_seq_one_letter_code
_entity_poly.pdbx_strand_id
1 'polypeptide(L)'
;MADADYTQRWRETAILAASTVAVATVVILLFLGFVGSGDAEGYPTGFVLAATILPFLLVAVVFWSVRRQDVIDRRHGLFED
;
A
#
# COMPACT_ATOMS: atom_id res chain seq x y z
N MET A 1 1.58 27.86 18.40
CA MET A 1 0.54 27.38 17.46
C MET A 1 1.12 26.54 16.31
N ALA A 2 2.37 26.77 15.86
CA ALA A 2 3.03 25.94 14.86
C ALA A 2 3.26 24.46 15.28
N ASP A 3 3.54 24.20 16.56
CA ASP A 3 3.82 22.83 17.03
C ASP A 3 2.61 21.89 16.99
N ALA A 4 1.39 22.43 17.15
CA ALA A 4 0.16 21.65 17.11
C ALA A 4 -0.14 21.15 15.69
N ASP A 5 0.11 21.99 14.69
CA ASP A 5 -0.10 21.68 13.27
C ASP A 5 0.94 20.66 12.76
N TYR A 6 2.20 20.82 13.20
CA TYR A 6 3.26 19.84 12.96
C TYR A 6 2.90 18.46 13.54
N THR A 7 2.39 18.43 14.78
CA THR A 7 1.99 17.18 15.44
C THR A 7 0.82 16.50 14.73
N GLN A 8 -0.16 17.28 14.24
CA GLN A 8 -1.30 16.74 13.51
C GLN A 8 -0.87 16.09 12.18
N ARG A 9 -0.04 16.78 11.39
CA ARG A 9 0.48 16.23 10.12
C ARG A 9 1.19 14.90 10.33
N TRP A 10 2.09 14.83 11.32
CA TRP A 10 2.82 13.60 11.62
C TRP A 10 1.89 12.44 11.99
N ARG A 11 0.82 12.72 12.72
CA ARG A 11 -0.20 11.70 13.04
C ARG A 11 -0.90 11.21 11.77
N GLU A 12 -1.27 12.10 10.86
CA GLU A 12 -1.91 11.74 9.59
C GLU A 12 -0.97 10.91 8.69
N THR A 13 0.29 11.32 8.56
CA THR A 13 1.33 10.56 7.85
C THR A 13 1.55 9.18 8.48
N ALA A 14 1.61 9.09 9.82
CA ALA A 14 1.78 7.81 10.52
C ALA A 14 0.59 6.87 10.30
N ILE A 15 -0.64 7.39 10.32
CA ILE A 15 -1.86 6.63 10.00
C ILE A 15 -1.81 6.16 8.54
N LEU A 16 -1.40 7.02 7.61
CA LEU A 16 -1.27 6.64 6.20
C LEU A 16 -0.23 5.53 6.03
N ALA A 17 0.94 5.63 6.66
CA ALA A 17 1.98 4.60 6.63
C ALA A 17 1.46 3.27 7.19
N ALA A 18 0.83 3.28 8.37
CA ALA A 18 0.24 2.09 8.97
C ALA A 18 -0.84 1.47 8.07
N SER A 19 -1.72 2.28 7.48
CA SER A 19 -2.76 1.81 6.55
C SER A 19 -2.16 1.21 5.27
N THR A 20 -1.08 1.79 4.75
CA THR A 20 -0.38 1.29 3.56
C THR A 20 0.22 -0.08 3.82
N VAL A 21 0.89 -0.25 4.98
CA VAL A 21 1.43 -1.55 5.40
C VAL A 21 0.32 -2.57 5.60
N ALA A 22 -0.79 -2.19 6.24
CA ALA A 22 -1.93 -3.07 6.45
C ALA A 22 -2.54 -3.55 5.12
N VAL A 23 -2.78 -2.65 4.17
CA VAL A 23 -3.30 -2.98 2.84
C VAL A 23 -2.33 -3.89 2.08
N ALA A 24 -1.03 -3.57 2.06
CA ALA A 24 -0.02 -4.40 1.42
C ALA A 24 0.03 -5.81 2.02
N THR A 25 -0.07 -5.91 3.36
CA THR A 25 -0.10 -7.19 4.08
C THR A 25 -1.32 -8.01 3.69
N VAL A 26 -2.51 -7.40 3.67
CA VAL A 26 -3.75 -8.07 3.26
C VAL A 26 -3.63 -8.60 1.83
N VAL A 27 -3.12 -7.79 0.90
CA VAL A 27 -2.89 -8.21 -0.49
C VAL A 27 -1.96 -9.43 -0.53
N ILE A 28 -0.82 -9.39 0.16
CA ILE A 28 0.12 -10.52 0.19
C ILE A 28 -0.54 -11.78 0.76
N LEU A 29 -1.30 -11.67 1.85
CA LEU A 29 -1.98 -12.81 2.48
C LEU A 29 -3.06 -13.43 1.56
N LEU A 30 -3.79 -12.60 0.82
CA LEU A 30 -4.74 -13.10 -0.18
C LEU A 30 -4.02 -13.92 -1.25
N PHE A 31 -2.87 -13.43 -1.72
CA PHE A 31 -2.05 -14.12 -2.71
C PHE A 31 -1.38 -15.40 -2.19
N LEU A 32 -1.03 -15.45 -0.91
CA LEU A 32 -0.53 -16.68 -0.28
C LEU A 32 -1.55 -17.81 -0.34
N GLY A 33 -2.85 -17.51 -0.23
CA GLY A 33 -3.93 -18.48 -0.42
C GLY A 33 -4.02 -19.05 -1.84
N PHE A 34 -3.62 -18.29 -2.86
CA PHE A 34 -3.59 -18.76 -4.26
C PHE A 34 -2.39 -19.67 -4.54
N VAL A 35 -1.27 -19.51 -3.84
CA VAL A 35 -0.07 -20.32 -4.06
C VAL A 35 -0.28 -21.80 -3.68
N GLY A 36 -1.18 -22.10 -2.73
CA GLY A 36 -1.42 -23.46 -2.25
C GLY A 36 -2.60 -24.21 -2.89
N SER A 37 -3.36 -23.61 -3.82
CA SER A 37 -4.71 -24.09 -4.17
C SER A 37 -4.88 -24.73 -5.55
N GLY A 38 -3.83 -25.16 -6.23
CA GLY A 38 -4.04 -25.90 -7.49
C GLY A 38 -2.77 -26.40 -8.15
N ASP A 39 -2.32 -27.59 -7.75
CA ASP A 39 -1.48 -28.45 -8.59
C ASP A 39 -2.39 -29.16 -9.61
N ALA A 40 -2.87 -28.41 -10.60
CA ALA A 40 -3.37 -29.03 -11.82
C ALA A 40 -2.15 -29.57 -12.59
N GLU A 41 -1.88 -30.87 -12.44
CA GLU A 41 -0.93 -31.65 -13.24
C GLU A 41 0.44 -30.98 -13.47
N GLY A 42 1.16 -30.67 -12.39
CA GLY A 42 2.57 -30.29 -12.45
C GLY A 42 2.89 -28.85 -12.90
N TYR A 43 1.88 -28.03 -13.23
CA TYR A 43 2.06 -26.61 -13.47
C TYR A 43 1.58 -25.76 -12.28
N PRO A 44 2.47 -24.98 -11.63
CA PRO A 44 2.14 -24.23 -10.41
C PRO A 44 1.39 -22.93 -10.76
N THR A 45 0.18 -23.08 -11.31
CA THR A 45 -0.63 -21.98 -11.86
C THR A 45 -0.86 -20.87 -10.84
N GLY A 46 -1.18 -21.24 -9.60
CA GLY A 46 -1.39 -20.29 -8.50
C GLY A 46 -0.16 -19.46 -8.17
N PHE A 47 1.03 -20.07 -8.18
CA PHE A 47 2.29 -19.36 -8.01
C PHE A 47 2.57 -18.40 -9.17
N VAL A 48 2.38 -18.82 -10.42
CA VAL A 48 2.64 -17.96 -11.60
C VAL A 48 1.70 -16.76 -11.63
N LEU A 49 0.41 -16.97 -11.33
CA LEU A 49 -0.56 -15.88 -11.21
C LEU A 49 -0.19 -14.93 -10.08
N ALA A 50 0.23 -15.45 -8.93
CA ALA A 50 0.67 -14.63 -7.81
C ALA A 50 1.92 -13.81 -8.15
N ALA A 51 2.95 -14.44 -8.71
CA ALA A 51 4.19 -13.78 -9.11
C ALA A 51 3.96 -12.70 -10.18
N THR A 52 2.94 -12.88 -11.03
CA THR A 52 2.62 -11.91 -12.09
C THR A 52 1.80 -10.74 -11.56
N ILE A 53 0.71 -11.01 -10.82
CA ILE A 53 -0.28 -9.98 -10.46
C ILE A 53 0.13 -9.20 -9.20
N LEU A 54 0.74 -9.87 -8.21
CA LEU A 54 1.08 -9.28 -6.92
C LEU A 54 1.96 -8.01 -7.06
N PRO A 55 3.02 -7.97 -7.89
CA PRO A 55 3.82 -6.76 -8.06
C PRO A 55 3.01 -5.57 -8.54
N PHE A 56 2.08 -5.75 -9.50
CA PHE A 56 1.24 -4.67 -9.99
C PHE A 56 0.31 -4.10 -8.92
N LEU A 57 -0.26 -4.96 -8.08
CA LEU A 57 -1.11 -4.52 -6.97
C LEU A 57 -0.31 -3.76 -5.91
N LEU A 58 0.90 -4.23 -5.57
CA LEU A 58 1.76 -3.53 -4.63
C LEU A 58 2.20 -2.17 -5.17
N VAL A 59 2.53 -2.07 -6.47
CA VAL A 59 2.81 -0.79 -7.14
C VAL A 59 1.59 0.13 -7.08
N ALA A 60 0.38 -0.38 -7.32
CA ALA A 60 -0.84 0.40 -7.19
C ALA A 60 -1.05 0.94 -5.75
N VAL A 61 -0.73 0.14 -4.73
CA VAL A 61 -0.77 0.57 -3.32
C VAL A 61 0.25 1.69 -3.05
N VAL A 62 1.45 1.61 -3.62
CA VAL A 62 2.46 2.68 -3.52
C VAL A 62 1.94 3.97 -4.14
N PHE A 63 1.43 3.93 -5.37
CA PHE A 63 0.88 5.13 -6.04
C PHE A 63 -0.32 5.72 -5.28
N TRP A 64 -1.18 4.86 -4.74
CA TRP A 64 -2.28 5.29 -3.88
C TRP A 64 -1.76 6.01 -2.63
N SER A 65 -0.75 5.46 -1.96
CA SER A 65 -0.14 6.05 -0.75
C SER A 65 0.51 7.40 -1.06
N VAL A 66 1.31 7.50 -2.14
CA VAL A 66 1.92 8.76 -2.58
C VAL A 66 0.88 9.82 -2.88
N ARG A 67 -0.20 9.47 -3.60
CA ARG A 67 -1.28 10.43 -3.90
C ARG A 67 -2.00 10.89 -2.64
N ARG A 68 -2.13 10.04 -1.62
CA ARG A 68 -2.70 10.43 -0.32
C ARG A 68 -1.76 11.33 0.48
N GLN A 69 -0.45 11.05 0.43
CA GLN A 69 0.56 11.89 1.05
C GLN A 69 0.57 13.29 0.45
N ASP A 70 0.51 13.42 -0.88
CA ASP A 70 0.40 14.71 -1.58
C ASP A 70 -0.82 15.52 -1.10
N VAL A 71 -1.97 14.85 -0.91
CA VAL A 71 -3.18 15.52 -0.36
C VAL A 71 -2.96 16.00 1.08
N ILE A 72 -2.27 15.23 1.92
CA ILE A 72 -1.94 15.64 3.30
C ILE A 72 -0.99 16.83 3.27
N ASP A 73 0.07 16.75 2.46
CA ASP A 73 1.10 17.79 2.38
C ASP A 73 0.55 19.13 1.86
N ARG A 74 -0.36 19.10 0.87
CA ARG A 74 -1.09 20.30 0.40
C ARG A 74 -1.96 20.93 1.49
N ARG A 75 -2.62 20.12 2.33
CA ARG A 75 -3.47 20.64 3.43
C ARG A 75 -2.66 21.38 4.49
N HIS A 76 -1.40 20.99 4.68
CA HIS A 76 -0.49 21.62 5.63
C HIS A 76 0.44 22.66 4.98
N GLY A 77 0.16 23.09 3.74
CA GLY A 77 0.88 24.21 3.10
C GLY A 77 2.34 23.92 2.78
N LEU A 78 2.72 22.66 2.55
CA LEU A 78 4.10 22.26 2.24
C LEU A 78 4.47 22.39 0.76
N PHE A 79 3.51 22.76 -0.08
CA PHE A 79 3.77 23.11 -1.47
C PHE A 79 3.80 24.63 -1.59
N GLU A 80 4.93 25.15 -2.08
CA GLU A 80 4.99 26.48 -2.69
C GLU A 80 4.30 26.37 -4.06
N ASP A 81 3.30 27.20 -4.32
CA ASP A 81 2.77 27.42 -5.69
C ASP A 81 3.85 28.03 -6.59
#